data_AF-A0A699RZC8-F1
#
_entry.id   AF-A0A699RZC8-F1
#
_cell.length_a   1.000
_cell.length_b   1.000
_cell.length_c   1.000
_cell.angle_alpha   90.00
_cell.angle_beta   90.00
_cell.angle_gamma   90.00
#
_symmetry.space_group_name_H-M   'P 1'
#
loop_
_entity.id
_entity.type
_entity.pdbx_description
1 polymer ?
#
loop_
_entity_poly.entity_id
_entity_poly.type
_entity_poly.pdbx_seq_one_letter_code
_entity_poly.pdbx_strand_id
1 'polypeptide(L)' 'IAVVTGGNKGVGLEICRQLADQVLVVLTTRDERLGADAVAKLHASGLHDVVFHQLDV' A
#
# COMPACT_ATOMS: atom_id res chain seq x y z
N ILE A 1 4.27 -4.80 11.52
CA ILE A 1 3.30 -4.91 10.41
C ILE A 1 2.29 -3.79 10.59
N ALA A 2 2.02 -3.01 9.54
CA ALA A 2 1.01 -1.95 9.54
C ALA A 2 -0.06 -2.25 8.48
N VAL A 3 -1.34 -2.07 8.81
CA VAL A 3 -2.45 -2.20 7.86
C VAL A 3 -2.97 -0.81 7.54
N VAL A 4 -3.04 -0.47 6.25
CA VAL A 4 -3.50 0.84 5.78
C VAL A 4 -4.74 0.66 4.90
N THR A 5 -5.89 1.15 5.38
CA THR A 5 -7.13 1.19 4.61
C THR A 5 -7.17 2.37 3.66
N GLY A 6 -7.60 2.15 2.42
CA GLY A 6 -7.60 3.19 1.38
C GLY A 6 -6.20 3.59 0.93
N GLY A 7 -5.22 2.68 1.01
CA GLY A 7 -3.81 2.97 0.77
C GLY A 7 -3.44 3.18 -0.70
N ASN A 8 -4.38 3.06 -1.64
CA ASN A 8 -4.11 3.20 -3.07
C ASN A 8 -3.98 4.65 -3.57
N LYS A 9 -4.32 5.66 -2.75
CA LYS A 9 -4.27 7.08 -3.14
C LYS A 9 -4.16 8.03 -1.94
N GLY A 10 -3.80 9.28 -2.24
CA GLY A 10 -3.80 10.38 -1.27
C GLY A 10 -2.94 10.07 -0.04
N VAL A 11 -3.48 10.43 1.14
CA VAL A 11 -2.78 10.27 2.43
C VAL A 11 -2.45 8.80 2.73
N GLY A 12 -3.35 7.87 2.40
CA GLY A 12 -3.11 6.44 2.63
C GLY A 12 -1.88 5.92 1.86
N LEU A 13 -1.68 6.38 0.63
CA LEU A 13 -0.52 6.01 -0.17
C LEU A 13 0.78 6.58 0.40
N GLU A 14 0.74 7.82 0.88
CA GLU A 14 1.92 8.46 1.49
C GLU A 14 2.28 7.83 2.84
N ILE A 15 1.27 7.42 3.63
CA ILE A 15 1.50 6.63 4.84
C ILE A 15 2.16 5.28 4.49
N CYS A 16 1.70 4.60 3.44
CA CYS A 16 2.34 3.37 2.98
C CYS A 16 3.82 3.61 2.62
N ARG A 17 4.11 4.73 1.95
CA ARG A 17 5.49 5.11 1.60
C ARG A 17 6.37 5.27 2.83
N GLN A 18 5.94 6.07 3.80
CA GLN A 18 6.73 6.38 5.00
C GLN A 18 6.92 5.18 5.94
N LEU A 19 5.94 4.27 5.98
CA LEU A 19 6.01 3.08 6.81
C LEU A 19 6.82 1.94 6.18
N ALA A 20 6.86 1.85 4.85
CA ALA A 20 7.53 0.76 4.14
C ALA A 20 9.06 0.72 4.33
N ASP A 21 9.68 1.82 4.76
CA ASP A 21 11.11 1.83 5.15
C ASP A 21 11.38 1.19 6.52
N GLN A 22 10.34 0.94 7.32
CA GLN A 22 10.46 0.54 8.72
C GLN A 22 9.76 -0.77 9.04
N VAL A 23 8.63 -1.04 8.38
CA VAL A 23 7.78 -2.19 8.65
C VAL A 23 7.11 -2.71 7.38
N LEU A 24 6.76 -3.99 7.37
CA LEU A 24 5.86 -4.55 6.36
C LEU A 24 4.50 -3.82 6.39
N VAL A 25 4.13 -3.24 5.26
CA VAL A 25 2.85 -2.56 5.04
C VAL A 25 1.89 -3.46 4.27
N VAL A 26 0.71 -3.66 4.82
CA VAL A 26 -0.44 -4.24 4.12
C VAL A 26 -1.31 -3.09 3.63
N LEU A 27 -1.16 -2.76 2.35
CA LEU A 27 -2.00 -1.80 1.65
C LEU A 27 -3.34 -2.46 1.34
N THR A 28 -4.44 -1.81 1.69
CA THR A 28 -5.79 -2.30 1.38
C THR A 28 -6.62 -1.25 0.66
N THR A 29 -7.46 -1.72 -0.26
CA THR A 29 -8.45 -0.90 -0.99
C THR A 29 -9.53 -1.81 -1.58
N ARG A 30 -10.64 -1.19 -2.01
CA ARG A 30 -11.79 -1.89 -2.60
C ARG A 30 -11.51 -2.40 -4.01
N ASP A 31 -10.70 -1.66 -4.78
CA ASP A 31 -10.39 -1.97 -6.18
C ASP A 31 -9.03 -2.68 -6.29
N GLU A 32 -9.04 -3.94 -6.71
CA GLU A 32 -7.83 -4.76 -6.83
C GLU A 32 -6.78 -4.17 -7.76
N ARG A 33 -7.22 -3.62 -8.90
CA ARG A 33 -6.31 -3.07 -9.91
C ARG A 33 -5.61 -1.83 -9.36
N LEU A 34 -6.36 -0.95 -8.71
CA LEU A 34 -5.77 0.24 -8.08
C LEU A 34 -4.84 -0.14 -6.91
N GLY A 35 -5.15 -1.22 -6.19
CA GLY A 35 -4.28 -1.76 -5.14
C GLY A 35 -2.96 -2.30 -5.68
N ALA A 36 -3.03 -3.14 -6.72
CA ALA A 36 -1.85 -3.68 -7.41
C ALA A 36 -0.99 -2.56 -8.02
N ASP A 37 -1.60 -1.58 -8.69
CA ASP A 37 -0.89 -0.42 -9.25
C ASP A 37 -0.18 0.40 -8.16
N ALA A 38 -0.80 0.56 -6.99
CA ALA A 38 -0.20 1.28 -5.88
C ALA A 38 1.03 0.55 -5.31
N VAL A 39 0.95 -0.77 -5.14
CA VAL A 39 2.10 -1.59 -4.73
C VAL A 39 3.21 -1.53 -5.78
N ALA A 40 2.88 -1.66 -7.06
CA ALA A 40 3.88 -1.55 -8.13
C ALA A 40 4.61 -0.20 -8.12
N LYS A 41 3.90 0.91 -7.85
CA LYS A 41 4.52 2.26 -7.72
C LYS A 41 5.45 2.37 -6.52
N LEU A 42 5.08 1.76 -5.39
CA LEU A 42 5.91 1.74 -4.18
C LEU A 42 7.16 0.87 -4.41
N HIS A 43 7.00 -0.30 -5.01
CA HIS A 43 8.09 -1.19 -5.39
C HIS A 43 9.05 -0.54 -6.39
N ALA A 44 8.53 0.17 -7.39
CA ALA A 44 9.35 0.94 -8.34
C ALA A 44 10.13 2.08 -7.67
N SER A 45 9.73 2.49 -6.46
CA SER A 45 10.44 3.47 -5.64
C SER A 45 11.46 2.83 -4.66
N GLY A 46 11.68 1.52 -4.75
CA GLY A 46 12.59 0.77 -3.87
C GLY A 46 11.94 0.25 -2.57
N LEU A 47 10.64 0.48 -2.39
CA LEU A 47 9.92 0.07 -1.19
C LEU A 47 9.28 -1.30 -1.40
N HIS A 48 10.05 -2.36 -1.16
CA HIS A 48 9.61 -3.75 -1.42
C HIS A 48 8.74 -4.33 -0.30
N ASP A 49 8.80 -3.78 0.91
CA ASP A 49 8.03 -4.24 2.09
C ASP A 49 6.58 -3.73 2.09
N VAL A 50 5.94 -3.79 0.92
CA VAL A 50 4.52 -3.44 0.73
C VAL A 50 3.82 -4.59 0.02
N VAL A 51 2.75 -5.09 0.62
CA VAL A 51 1.87 -6.12 0.05
C VAL A 51 0.46 -5.59 -0.07
N PHE A 52 -0.27 -6.04 -1.08
CA PHE A 52 -1.67 -5.68 -1.29
C PHE A 52 -2.61 -6.77 -0.77
N HIS A 53 -3.69 -6.37 -0.12
CA HIS A 53 -4.85 -7.21 0.14
C HIS A 53 -6.13 -6.44 -0.17
N GLN A 54 -7.01 -7.03 -0.99
CA GLN A 54 -8.32 -6.42 -1.26
C GLN A 54 -9.14 -6.42 0.03
N LEU A 55 -9.75 -5.30 0.36
CA LEU A 55 -10.67 -5.18 1.48
C LEU A 55 -11.84 -4.29 1.09
N ASP A 56 -13.03 -4.86 1.13
CA ASP A 56 -14.30 -4.17 0.96
C ASP A 56 -15.06 -4.20 2.30
N VAL A 57 -15.19 -3.04 2.94
CA VAL A 57 -15.83 -2.82 4.26
C VAL A 57 -17.00 -1.87 4.15
#